data_AF-T1JJV8-F1
#
_entry.id   AF-T1JJV8-F1
#
_cell.length_a   1.000
_cell.length_b   1.000
_cell.length_c   1.000
_cell.angle_alpha   90.00
_cell.angle_beta   90.00
_cell.angle_gamma   90.00
#
_symmetry.space_group_name_H-M   'P 1'
#
loop_
_entity.id
_entity.type
_entity.pdbx_description
1 polymer ?
#
loop_
_entity_poly.entity_id
_entity_poly.type
_entity_poly.pdbx_seq_one_letter_code
_entity_poly.pdbx_strand_id
1 'polypeptide(L)'
;MSSEEIVASRFQRKSLFKKRGQIGKTDGKDGKRKPLRKPRDNSNLHAEDQFPGKAPISRQKIQKYSRVKNERPSGMKTKFHLIENKIARKKKVFAVEQTARSDLLLFEESGYIEADEGEDTLALTQSKIAESVDITSATKYFDIKDVKYGPFSIDYSRNGRFLLRGGRKGHITAMKWSTKALLYREPIIVPEEIYAVKWLNNDAMFAAAQKRWTFIYDKRGIEIHCIKQLYNVLRMEYLPYQFLLATSSSNGYLSWLDVSIGQMVTQYQSKKGRLDVMCQNAQNATLALGHPNGTVTMWSPSSRKPLLSMLCHKRPVRAVAIDPSGTYMATAAIDRTLKIWDLRNSYECLYNNHISAGASQLAFSQTTQLAASMGNVVEIFKDCCKEQIVKPYLRHRGCEPINDIQFCPYEDVLGIGHLAGFTQIVVPGSGEANFDALECNPYQSKSQRREADVKALLEKVPSELVDLDPTRINKLDMPTLKEKIEAQKKIIFVKPPKVDFEPRHKMKGRSSAKKDIQRKKGVQELAKLVKIIFIYLK
;
A
#
# COMPACT_ATOMS: atom_id res chain seq x y z
N MET A 1 -0.62 55.84 -10.68
CA MET A 1 -1.95 55.63 -11.28
C MET A 1 -2.31 54.16 -11.16
N SER A 2 -3.50 53.90 -10.60
CA SER A 2 -4.18 52.61 -10.34
C SER A 2 -4.13 51.68 -11.57
N SER A 3 -4.04 50.34 -11.53
CA SER A 3 -4.72 49.27 -10.76
C SER A 3 -6.25 49.22 -10.83
N GLU A 4 -6.85 49.43 -12.02
CA GLU A 4 -8.28 49.11 -12.21
C GLU A 4 -8.71 48.45 -13.54
N GLU A 5 -7.86 48.22 -14.54
CA GLU A 5 -8.36 47.83 -15.89
C GLU A 5 -8.24 46.35 -16.32
N ILE A 6 -7.87 45.39 -15.47
CA ILE A 6 -7.64 44.00 -15.92
C ILE A 6 -8.74 42.99 -15.48
N VAL A 7 -9.81 43.42 -14.80
CA VAL A 7 -10.83 42.48 -14.25
C VAL A 7 -12.07 42.27 -15.14
N ALA A 8 -12.22 42.97 -16.28
CA ALA A 8 -13.47 42.95 -17.04
C ALA A 8 -13.55 41.99 -18.25
N SER A 9 -12.84 40.84 -18.27
CA SER A 9 -12.84 39.94 -19.45
C SER A 9 -13.16 38.46 -19.18
N ARG A 10 -13.87 38.12 -18.09
CA ARG A 10 -14.20 36.70 -17.81
C ARG A 10 -15.64 36.35 -17.40
N PHE A 11 -16.61 37.21 -17.69
CA PHE A 11 -18.04 36.93 -17.51
C PHE A 11 -18.85 37.21 -18.77
N GLN A 12 -18.71 36.41 -19.82
CA GLN A 12 -19.67 36.34 -20.93
C GLN A 12 -19.46 35.09 -21.79
N ARG A 13 -19.79 33.91 -21.25
CA ARG A 13 -19.99 32.68 -22.06
C ARG A 13 -21.08 31.82 -21.42
N LYS A 14 -22.34 32.27 -21.49
CA LYS A 14 -23.56 31.45 -21.37
C LYS A 14 -24.74 32.14 -22.05
N SER A 15 -24.82 32.08 -23.38
CA SER A 15 -26.05 32.40 -24.13
C SER A 15 -26.01 31.96 -25.60
N LEU A 16 -25.48 30.77 -25.89
CA LEU A 16 -25.49 30.20 -27.25
C LEU A 16 -26.01 28.77 -27.20
N PHE A 17 -27.32 28.61 -27.06
CA PHE A 17 -28.10 27.45 -27.54
C PHE A 17 -29.60 27.76 -27.46
N LYS A 18 -30.04 28.72 -28.28
CA LYS A 18 -31.47 28.89 -28.60
C LYS A 18 -31.60 29.60 -29.94
N LYS A 19 -31.66 28.81 -31.02
CA LYS A 19 -32.32 29.09 -32.31
C LYS A 19 -31.72 28.20 -33.40
N ARG A 20 -32.43 27.12 -33.74
CA ARG A 20 -32.56 26.59 -35.11
C ARG A 20 -33.66 25.54 -35.09
N GLY A 21 -34.70 25.77 -35.88
CA GLY A 21 -35.86 24.87 -35.99
C GLY A 21 -37.16 25.59 -36.36
N GLN A 22 -37.15 26.39 -37.44
CA GLN A 22 -38.37 26.67 -38.22
C GLN A 22 -38.26 25.82 -39.48
N ILE A 23 -39.04 24.76 -39.59
CA ILE A 23 -39.38 24.10 -40.86
C ILE A 23 -40.84 23.65 -40.78
N GLY A 24 -41.65 24.12 -41.73
CA GLY A 24 -42.78 23.39 -42.33
C GLY A 24 -44.06 23.24 -41.51
N LYS A 25 -45.08 24.03 -41.86
CA LYS A 25 -46.49 23.67 -41.67
C LYS A 25 -46.87 22.62 -42.73
N THR A 26 -47.47 21.51 -42.33
CA THR A 26 -48.48 20.77 -43.12
C THR A 26 -49.51 20.13 -42.18
N ASP A 27 -50.74 20.10 -42.68
CA ASP A 27 -52.00 19.89 -41.95
C ASP A 27 -52.30 18.43 -41.54
N GLY A 28 -53.14 18.31 -40.51
CA GLY A 28 -54.19 17.28 -40.44
C GLY A 28 -53.89 15.98 -39.69
N LYS A 29 -54.36 15.89 -38.43
CA LYS A 29 -55.47 15.00 -38.00
C LYS A 29 -55.53 14.89 -36.47
N ASP A 30 -56.71 15.19 -35.95
CA ASP A 30 -57.08 15.17 -34.54
C ASP A 30 -56.94 13.78 -33.90
N GLY A 31 -55.96 13.63 -33.01
CA GLY A 31 -55.89 12.55 -32.03
C GLY A 31 -56.10 13.12 -30.63
N LYS A 32 -57.30 12.94 -30.05
CA LYS A 32 -57.64 13.33 -28.67
C LYS A 32 -56.62 12.75 -27.67
N ARG A 33 -55.66 13.56 -27.20
CA ARG A 33 -54.81 13.22 -26.06
C ARG A 33 -55.63 13.38 -24.77
N LYS A 34 -55.90 12.26 -24.09
CA LYS A 34 -56.50 12.25 -22.75
C LYS A 34 -55.65 13.13 -21.80
N PRO A 35 -56.26 13.96 -20.94
CA PRO A 35 -55.49 14.76 -20.00
C PRO A 35 -54.75 13.85 -19.02
N LEU A 36 -53.45 14.10 -18.86
CA LEU A 36 -52.62 13.49 -17.81
C LEU A 36 -53.30 13.73 -16.46
N ARG A 37 -53.58 12.63 -15.72
CA ARG A 37 -54.07 12.72 -14.34
C ARG A 37 -53.07 13.57 -13.56
N LYS A 38 -53.57 14.66 -12.94
CA LYS A 38 -52.78 15.43 -11.97
C LYS A 38 -52.27 14.47 -10.89
N PRO A 39 -51.02 14.62 -10.41
CA PRO A 39 -50.52 13.82 -9.31
C PRO A 39 -51.48 14.00 -8.12
N ARG A 40 -51.85 12.90 -7.46
CA ARG A 40 -52.65 12.95 -6.23
C ARG A 40 -51.86 13.76 -5.21
N ASP A 41 -52.47 14.80 -4.67
CA ASP A 41 -51.96 15.51 -3.49
C ASP A 41 -51.93 14.53 -2.32
N ASN A 42 -50.78 13.90 -2.08
CA ASN A 42 -50.49 13.17 -0.86
C ASN A 42 -50.15 14.18 0.24
N SER A 43 -51.13 14.96 0.70
CA SER A 43 -50.95 15.94 1.79
C SER A 43 -50.91 15.33 3.19
N ASN A 44 -50.97 14.00 3.33
CA ASN A 44 -51.01 13.30 4.64
C ASN A 44 -49.83 12.33 4.87
N LEU A 45 -48.62 12.65 4.40
CA LEU A 45 -47.39 11.91 4.75
C LEU A 45 -46.30 12.88 5.24
N HIS A 46 -46.64 13.78 6.16
CA HIS A 46 -45.65 14.40 7.03
C HIS A 46 -45.62 13.62 8.34
N ALA A 47 -45.05 12.41 8.31
CA ALA A 47 -44.52 11.84 9.54
C ALA A 47 -43.43 12.81 9.98
N GLU A 48 -43.64 13.51 11.10
CA GLU A 48 -42.59 14.30 11.73
C GLU A 48 -41.37 13.39 11.89
N ASP A 49 -40.21 13.85 11.39
CA ASP A 49 -38.97 13.10 11.49
C ASP A 49 -38.72 12.83 12.98
N GLN A 50 -38.79 11.55 13.37
CA GLN A 50 -38.62 11.12 14.76
C GLN A 50 -37.24 11.52 15.31
N PHE A 51 -36.29 11.82 14.42
CA PHE A 51 -34.93 12.25 14.76
C PHE A 51 -34.59 13.58 14.10
N PRO A 52 -35.17 14.70 14.56
CA PRO A 52 -34.91 16.00 13.96
C PRO A 52 -33.45 16.39 14.17
N GLY A 53 -32.72 16.57 13.07
CA GLY A 53 -31.34 17.03 13.08
C GLY A 53 -30.40 16.10 12.33
N LYS A 54 -29.11 16.39 12.42
CA LYS A 54 -28.09 15.58 11.77
C LYS A 54 -27.77 14.38 12.64
N ALA A 55 -27.70 13.19 12.05
CA ALA A 55 -27.26 11.99 12.74
C ALA A 55 -25.96 12.24 13.54
N PRO A 56 -25.92 11.84 14.83
CA PRO A 56 -24.74 12.02 15.66
C PRO A 56 -23.58 11.18 15.13
N ILE A 57 -22.36 11.73 15.24
CA ILE A 57 -21.13 11.08 14.78
C ILE A 57 -20.25 10.80 15.99
N SER A 58 -19.66 9.61 16.05
CA SER A 58 -18.70 9.28 17.11
C SER A 58 -17.38 10.04 16.93
N ARG A 59 -16.73 10.39 18.05
CA ARG A 59 -15.43 11.09 18.04
C ARG A 59 -14.32 10.27 17.37
N GLN A 60 -14.38 8.94 17.51
CA GLN A 60 -13.41 8.02 16.90
C GLN A 60 -13.46 8.08 15.36
N LYS A 61 -14.67 8.10 14.76
CA LYS A 61 -14.84 8.24 13.30
C LYS A 61 -14.29 9.58 12.80
N ILE A 62 -14.50 10.67 13.54
CA ILE A 62 -13.93 11.99 13.19
C ILE A 62 -12.40 11.96 13.21
N GLN A 63 -11.80 11.27 14.20
CA GLN A 63 -10.34 11.13 14.28
C GLN A 63 -9.77 10.31 13.11
N LYS A 64 -10.45 9.24 12.69
CA LYS A 64 -10.06 8.40 11.53
C LYS A 64 -9.89 9.23 10.26
N TYR A 65 -10.83 10.14 9.98
CA TYR A 65 -10.79 10.99 8.78
C TYR A 65 -9.99 12.30 8.95
N SER A 66 -9.47 12.56 10.14
CA SER A 66 -8.68 13.75 10.42
C SER A 66 -7.26 13.60 9.85
N ARG A 67 -7.03 14.19 8.68
CA ARG A 67 -5.70 14.19 8.01
C ARG A 67 -4.80 15.35 8.43
N VAL A 68 -5.32 16.37 9.11
CA VAL A 68 -4.61 17.63 9.37
C VAL A 68 -4.39 17.79 10.87
N LYS A 69 -3.17 18.14 11.28
CA LYS A 69 -2.89 18.59 12.65
C LYS A 69 -3.63 19.90 12.89
N ASN A 70 -4.39 19.97 13.98
CA ASN A 70 -5.10 21.18 14.42
C ASN A 70 -4.09 22.23 14.92
N GLU A 71 -3.28 22.80 14.02
CA GLU A 71 -2.36 23.88 14.35
C GLU A 71 -3.13 25.19 14.41
N ARG A 72 -3.04 25.89 15.55
CA ARG A 72 -3.57 27.26 15.69
C ARG A 72 -2.76 28.20 14.77
N PRO A 73 -3.40 29.22 14.17
CA PRO A 73 -2.74 30.09 13.21
C PRO A 73 -1.89 31.06 14.04
N SER A 74 -0.64 30.71 14.27
CA SER A 74 0.32 31.60 14.90
C SER A 74 1.10 32.34 13.80
N GLY A 75 1.32 33.65 13.95
CA GLY A 75 2.24 34.39 13.09
C GLY A 75 1.69 35.01 11.79
N MET A 76 0.37 35.01 11.55
CA MET A 76 -0.21 35.73 10.40
C MET A 76 -0.39 37.22 10.70
N LYS A 77 0.29 38.09 9.93
CA LYS A 77 0.27 39.55 10.14
C LYS A 77 -0.95 40.26 9.53
N THR A 78 -1.55 39.73 8.48
CA THR A 78 -2.59 40.42 7.70
C THR A 78 -3.99 39.86 7.98
N LYS A 79 -5.00 40.74 8.08
CA LYS A 79 -6.41 40.36 8.31
C LYS A 79 -6.97 39.45 7.22
N PHE A 80 -6.56 39.66 5.97
CA PHE A 80 -6.98 38.83 4.83
C PHE A 80 -6.62 37.35 5.02
N HIS A 81 -5.36 37.04 5.30
CA HIS A 81 -4.89 35.66 5.47
C HIS A 81 -5.51 34.99 6.70
N LEU A 82 -5.82 35.76 7.75
CA LEU A 82 -6.55 35.27 8.92
C LEU A 82 -7.98 34.82 8.55
N ILE A 83 -8.69 35.61 7.75
CA ILE A 83 -10.05 35.28 7.28
C ILE A 83 -10.00 34.06 6.36
N GLU A 84 -9.09 34.04 5.40
CA GLU A 84 -8.92 32.95 4.45
C GLU A 84 -8.62 31.62 5.16
N ASN A 85 -7.70 31.62 6.13
CA ASN A 85 -7.38 30.44 6.93
C ASN A 85 -8.60 29.99 7.76
N LYS A 86 -9.37 30.92 8.34
CA LYS A 86 -10.61 30.60 9.07
C LYS A 86 -11.63 29.90 8.16
N ILE A 87 -11.80 30.38 6.93
CA ILE A 87 -12.68 29.76 5.91
C ILE A 87 -12.16 28.38 5.52
N ALA A 88 -10.87 28.25 5.20
CA ALA A 88 -10.25 27.00 4.82
C ALA A 88 -10.40 25.93 5.93
N ARG A 89 -10.25 26.32 7.20
CA ARG A 89 -10.48 25.42 8.34
C ARG A 89 -11.93 24.99 8.48
N LYS A 90 -12.90 25.91 8.38
CA LYS A 90 -14.31 25.55 8.41
C LYS A 90 -14.65 24.54 7.32
N LYS A 91 -14.13 24.73 6.11
CA LYS A 91 -14.29 23.77 4.99
C LYS A 91 -13.67 22.41 5.31
N LYS A 92 -12.46 22.37 5.89
CA LYS A 92 -11.79 21.13 6.30
C LYS A 92 -12.57 20.37 7.37
N VAL A 93 -13.01 21.06 8.44
CA VAL A 93 -13.82 20.45 9.51
C VAL A 93 -15.13 19.92 8.95
N PHE A 94 -15.81 20.72 8.13
CA PHE A 94 -17.04 20.29 7.46
C PHE A 94 -16.81 19.05 6.58
N ALA A 95 -15.74 19.01 5.80
CA ALA A 95 -15.40 17.85 4.98
C ALA A 95 -15.17 16.59 5.83
N VAL A 96 -14.40 16.69 6.91
CA VAL A 96 -14.15 15.57 7.84
C VAL A 96 -15.46 15.08 8.47
N GLU A 97 -16.35 15.99 8.89
CA GLU A 97 -17.65 15.60 9.41
C GLU A 97 -18.54 14.92 8.37
N GLN A 98 -18.57 15.40 7.13
CA GLN A 98 -19.36 14.77 6.07
C GLN A 98 -18.82 13.38 5.70
N THR A 99 -17.50 13.21 5.62
CA THR A 99 -16.88 11.89 5.39
C THR A 99 -17.13 10.94 6.56
N ALA A 100 -17.05 11.42 7.81
CA ALA A 100 -17.39 10.59 8.97
C ALA A 100 -18.89 10.21 9.00
N ARG A 101 -19.77 11.05 8.42
CA ARG A 101 -21.20 10.73 8.23
C ARG A 101 -21.43 9.71 7.14
N SER A 102 -20.65 9.69 6.06
CA SER A 102 -20.83 8.70 5.00
C SER A 102 -20.61 7.26 5.46
N ASP A 103 -19.89 7.04 6.58
CA ASP A 103 -19.78 5.72 7.21
C ASP A 103 -21.12 5.13 7.64
N LEU A 104 -22.15 5.95 7.83
CA LEU A 104 -23.51 5.48 8.14
C LEU A 104 -24.19 4.81 6.94
N LEU A 105 -23.64 5.00 5.73
CA LEU A 105 -24.14 4.43 4.48
C LEU A 105 -23.45 3.10 4.14
N LEU A 106 -22.50 2.65 4.96
CA LEU A 106 -21.87 1.35 4.81
C LEU A 106 -22.91 0.27 5.13
N PHE A 107 -23.02 -0.72 4.25
CA PHE A 107 -24.12 -1.69 4.25
C PHE A 107 -23.71 -3.02 4.86
N GLU A 108 -22.45 -3.42 4.72
CA GLU A 108 -21.94 -4.67 5.32
C GLU A 108 -21.29 -4.41 6.67
N GLU A 109 -21.41 -5.41 7.55
CA GLU A 109 -20.68 -5.48 8.81
C GLU A 109 -19.47 -6.39 8.68
N SER A 110 -18.42 -6.12 9.48
CA SER A 110 -17.24 -6.99 9.51
C SER A 110 -17.56 -8.29 10.25
N GLY A 111 -17.17 -9.43 9.71
CA GLY A 111 -17.28 -10.73 10.39
C GLY A 111 -16.45 -10.80 11.67
N TYR A 112 -16.84 -11.70 12.57
CA TYR A 112 -16.07 -12.02 13.77
C TYR A 112 -16.50 -13.38 14.32
N ILE A 113 -15.64 -13.96 15.15
CA ILE A 113 -15.98 -15.06 16.07
C ILE A 113 -15.66 -14.55 17.46
N GLU A 114 -16.60 -14.73 18.37
CA GLU A 114 -16.41 -14.51 19.81
C GLU A 114 -16.72 -15.84 20.51
N ALA A 115 -15.93 -16.16 21.54
CA ALA A 115 -16.18 -17.36 22.32
C ALA A 115 -17.08 -17.01 23.51
N ASP A 116 -18.01 -17.91 23.81
CA ASP A 116 -18.84 -17.84 25.00
C ASP A 116 -18.00 -18.07 26.27
N GLU A 117 -18.57 -17.73 27.42
CA GLU A 117 -17.90 -17.88 28.72
C GLU A 117 -17.48 -19.35 28.96
N GLY A 118 -16.16 -19.58 29.02
CA GLY A 118 -15.58 -20.91 29.25
C GLY A 118 -15.19 -21.68 27.98
N GLU A 119 -15.48 -21.15 26.79
CA GLU A 119 -15.00 -21.71 25.53
C GLU A 119 -13.78 -20.95 24.98
N ASP A 120 -12.93 -21.65 24.23
CA ASP A 120 -11.78 -21.07 23.57
C ASP A 120 -11.91 -21.15 22.05
N THR A 121 -11.71 -20.02 21.37
CA THR A 121 -11.72 -19.92 19.90
C THR A 121 -10.67 -20.83 19.23
N LEU A 122 -9.63 -21.24 19.96
CA LEU A 122 -8.55 -22.11 19.49
C LEU A 122 -9.00 -23.57 19.24
N ALA A 123 -10.08 -24.01 19.88
CA ALA A 123 -10.61 -25.36 19.73
C ALA A 123 -11.48 -25.51 18.47
N LEU A 124 -11.80 -24.40 17.78
CA LEU A 124 -12.64 -24.40 16.61
C LEU A 124 -11.93 -25.02 15.40
N THR A 125 -12.53 -26.06 14.83
CA THR A 125 -12.09 -26.66 13.58
C THR A 125 -12.74 -25.97 12.39
N GLN A 126 -12.09 -26.03 11.23
CA GLN A 126 -12.65 -25.44 10.01
C GLN A 126 -13.97 -26.08 9.58
N SER A 127 -14.17 -27.37 9.87
CA SER A 127 -15.46 -28.05 9.64
C SER A 127 -16.59 -27.42 10.46
N LYS A 128 -16.36 -27.16 11.76
CA LYS A 128 -17.35 -26.49 12.62
C LYS A 128 -17.67 -25.07 12.14
N ILE A 129 -16.65 -24.32 11.72
CA ILE A 129 -16.85 -22.97 11.17
C ILE A 129 -17.69 -23.06 9.89
N ALA A 130 -17.36 -23.99 8.99
CA ALA A 130 -18.10 -24.18 7.73
C ALA A 130 -19.57 -24.60 7.94
N GLU A 131 -19.87 -25.35 9.01
CA GLU A 131 -21.24 -25.72 9.39
C GLU A 131 -22.03 -24.54 9.99
N SER A 132 -21.35 -23.60 10.65
CA SER A 132 -21.99 -22.42 11.28
C SER A 132 -22.25 -21.25 10.32
N VAL A 133 -21.49 -21.16 9.23
CA VAL A 133 -21.63 -20.05 8.26
C VAL A 133 -22.62 -20.42 7.16
N ASP A 134 -23.05 -19.41 6.40
CA ASP A 134 -23.92 -19.63 5.26
C ASP A 134 -23.23 -20.48 4.18
N ILE A 135 -24.03 -21.15 3.34
CA ILE A 135 -23.54 -22.07 2.30
C ILE A 135 -22.52 -21.38 1.38
N THR A 136 -22.71 -20.09 1.06
CA THR A 136 -21.79 -19.42 0.14
C THR A 136 -20.41 -19.24 0.77
N SER A 137 -20.34 -18.86 2.05
CA SER A 137 -19.08 -18.78 2.80
C SER A 137 -18.47 -20.15 3.06
N ALA A 138 -19.29 -21.16 3.38
CA ALA A 138 -18.82 -22.53 3.59
C ALA A 138 -18.14 -23.11 2.36
N THR A 139 -18.66 -22.85 1.15
CA THR A 139 -18.07 -23.36 -0.11
C THR A 139 -16.70 -22.76 -0.45
N LYS A 140 -16.32 -21.64 0.19
CA LYS A 140 -15.00 -21.00 0.07
C LYS A 140 -13.92 -21.78 0.80
N TYR A 141 -14.29 -22.60 1.79
CA TYR A 141 -13.39 -23.59 2.37
C TYR A 141 -13.25 -24.76 1.39
N PHE A 142 -12.04 -24.95 0.85
CA PHE A 142 -11.73 -26.10 0.00
C PHE A 142 -10.23 -26.40 -0.02
N ASP A 143 -9.91 -27.63 -0.40
CA ASP A 143 -8.54 -28.12 -0.52
C ASP A 143 -8.29 -28.68 -1.92
N ILE A 144 -7.15 -28.33 -2.51
CA ILE A 144 -6.70 -28.83 -3.81
C ILE A 144 -5.39 -29.57 -3.61
N LYS A 145 -5.43 -30.88 -3.79
CA LYS A 145 -4.27 -31.78 -3.60
C LYS A 145 -3.55 -32.02 -4.93
N ASP A 146 -2.37 -31.42 -5.06
CA ASP A 146 -1.49 -31.49 -6.23
C ASP A 146 -0.06 -31.91 -5.81
N VAL A 147 0.06 -33.06 -5.14
CA VAL A 147 1.30 -33.52 -4.47
C VAL A 147 2.52 -33.55 -5.40
N LYS A 148 2.31 -33.79 -6.69
CA LYS A 148 3.40 -33.95 -7.67
C LYS A 148 4.26 -32.69 -7.80
N TYR A 149 3.70 -31.49 -7.66
CA TYR A 149 4.33 -30.24 -8.10
C TYR A 149 4.71 -29.25 -7.00
N GLY A 150 4.48 -29.58 -5.73
CA GLY A 150 4.77 -28.66 -4.63
C GLY A 150 6.25 -28.52 -4.30
N PRO A 151 6.59 -27.58 -3.38
CA PRO A 151 5.69 -26.67 -2.65
C PRO A 151 5.07 -25.57 -3.51
N PHE A 152 3.90 -25.06 -3.10
CA PHE A 152 3.18 -24.02 -3.84
C PHE A 152 3.41 -22.62 -3.26
N SER A 153 3.64 -21.64 -4.14
CA SER A 153 3.51 -20.19 -3.87
C SER A 153 2.16 -19.70 -4.39
N ILE A 154 1.61 -18.68 -3.76
CA ILE A 154 0.26 -18.19 -4.06
C ILE A 154 0.23 -16.69 -4.22
N ASP A 155 -0.65 -16.20 -5.09
CA ASP A 155 -0.98 -14.78 -5.16
C ASP A 155 -2.46 -14.57 -5.52
N TYR A 156 -3.19 -13.84 -4.68
CA TYR A 156 -4.52 -13.33 -4.98
C TYR A 156 -4.42 -12.04 -5.77
N SER A 157 -5.31 -11.87 -6.74
CA SER A 157 -5.45 -10.59 -7.43
C SER A 157 -5.89 -9.50 -6.45
N ARG A 158 -5.53 -8.24 -6.72
CA ARG A 158 -5.85 -7.10 -5.85
C ARG A 158 -7.34 -6.94 -5.53
N ASN A 159 -8.21 -7.34 -6.47
CA ASN A 159 -9.66 -7.34 -6.31
C ASN A 159 -10.22 -8.61 -5.63
N GLY A 160 -9.38 -9.55 -5.24
CA GLY A 160 -9.78 -10.81 -4.58
C GLY A 160 -10.51 -11.80 -5.48
N ARG A 161 -10.61 -11.58 -6.79
CA ARG A 161 -11.41 -12.45 -7.68
C ARG A 161 -10.67 -13.68 -8.21
N PHE A 162 -9.36 -13.56 -8.41
CA PHE A 162 -8.55 -14.59 -9.05
C PHE A 162 -7.43 -15.02 -8.11
N LEU A 163 -7.11 -16.30 -8.19
CA LEU A 163 -6.00 -16.92 -7.48
C LEU A 163 -4.99 -17.43 -8.50
N LEU A 164 -3.73 -17.10 -8.28
CA LEU A 164 -2.59 -17.66 -8.97
C LEU A 164 -1.82 -18.58 -8.02
N ARG A 165 -1.44 -19.74 -8.52
CA ARG A 165 -0.66 -20.73 -7.79
C ARG A 165 0.51 -21.17 -8.66
N GLY A 166 1.71 -21.19 -8.09
CA GLY A 166 2.93 -21.67 -8.73
C GLY A 166 3.57 -22.76 -7.88
N GLY A 167 3.52 -24.00 -8.37
CA GLY A 167 4.22 -25.15 -7.80
C GLY A 167 5.69 -25.13 -8.16
N ARG A 168 6.55 -25.45 -7.19
CA ARG A 168 8.01 -25.42 -7.31
C ARG A 168 8.53 -26.23 -8.49
N LYS A 169 7.86 -27.31 -8.89
CA LYS A 169 8.28 -28.17 -10.01
C LYS A 169 7.72 -27.76 -11.38
N GLY A 170 7.29 -26.50 -11.54
CA GLY A 170 6.95 -25.95 -12.85
C GLY A 170 5.47 -25.89 -13.18
N HIS A 171 4.58 -26.20 -12.25
CA HIS A 171 3.13 -26.14 -12.47
C HIS A 171 2.58 -24.75 -12.10
N ILE A 172 1.98 -24.05 -13.05
CA ILE A 172 1.31 -22.77 -12.81
C ILE A 172 -0.19 -22.94 -13.10
N THR A 173 -1.02 -22.50 -12.16
CA THR A 173 -2.47 -22.44 -12.29
C THR A 173 -3.00 -21.06 -11.95
N ALA A 174 -3.81 -20.48 -12.83
CA ALA A 174 -4.56 -19.25 -12.60
C ALA A 174 -6.05 -19.57 -12.71
N MET A 175 -6.80 -19.24 -11.66
CA MET A 175 -8.21 -19.64 -11.56
C MET A 175 -9.08 -18.59 -10.89
N LYS A 176 -10.35 -18.55 -11.26
CA LYS A 176 -11.38 -17.90 -10.46
C LYS A 176 -11.74 -18.86 -9.34
N TRP A 177 -11.23 -18.58 -8.15
CA TRP A 177 -11.30 -19.49 -7.01
C TRP A 177 -12.74 -19.69 -6.50
N SER A 178 -13.60 -18.66 -6.58
CA SER A 178 -15.01 -18.76 -6.15
C SER A 178 -15.84 -19.74 -6.99
N THR A 179 -15.57 -19.84 -8.29
CA THR A 179 -16.22 -20.84 -9.17
C THR A 179 -15.36 -22.08 -9.39
N LYS A 180 -14.15 -22.13 -8.81
CA LYS A 180 -13.15 -23.19 -8.99
C LYS A 180 -12.82 -23.46 -10.46
N ALA A 181 -12.94 -22.42 -11.31
CA ALA A 181 -12.76 -22.52 -12.75
C ALA A 181 -11.41 -21.95 -13.15
N LEU A 182 -10.63 -22.72 -13.92
CA LEU A 182 -9.37 -22.27 -14.48
C LEU A 182 -9.62 -21.15 -15.52
N LEU A 183 -8.69 -20.21 -15.63
CA LEU A 183 -8.76 -19.13 -16.62
C LEU A 183 -8.47 -19.62 -18.04
N TYR A 184 -7.70 -20.70 -18.15
CA TYR A 184 -7.31 -21.36 -19.38
C TYR A 184 -7.77 -22.81 -19.38
N ARG A 185 -7.69 -23.44 -20.55
CA ARG A 185 -8.14 -24.82 -20.76
C ARG A 185 -7.29 -25.84 -20.00
N GLU A 186 -5.98 -25.60 -19.93
CA GLU A 186 -5.01 -26.53 -19.35
C GLU A 186 -3.96 -25.79 -18.51
N PRO A 187 -3.45 -26.41 -17.42
CA PRO A 187 -2.41 -25.82 -16.59
C PRO A 187 -1.11 -25.63 -17.36
N ILE A 188 -0.36 -24.57 -17.03
CA ILE A 188 0.94 -24.31 -17.64
C ILE A 188 1.96 -25.18 -16.92
N ILE A 189 2.68 -26.00 -17.68
CA ILE A 189 3.74 -26.87 -17.16
C ILE A 189 5.06 -26.43 -17.79
N VAL A 190 5.96 -25.94 -16.95
CA VAL A 190 7.30 -25.51 -17.33
C VAL A 190 8.31 -26.56 -16.85
N PRO A 191 9.33 -26.95 -17.63
CA PRO A 191 10.35 -27.90 -17.21
C PRO A 191 11.42 -27.29 -16.27
N GLU A 192 11.08 -26.22 -15.54
CA GLU A 192 11.97 -25.49 -14.65
C GLU A 192 11.34 -25.28 -13.27
N GLU A 193 12.19 -24.96 -12.29
CA GLU A 193 11.71 -24.61 -10.95
C GLU A 193 11.10 -23.22 -10.91
N ILE A 194 9.99 -23.09 -10.18
CA ILE A 194 9.31 -21.80 -9.96
C ILE A 194 9.52 -21.38 -8.50
N TYR A 195 10.00 -20.16 -8.30
CA TYR A 195 10.31 -19.61 -6.99
C TYR A 195 9.17 -18.75 -6.44
N ALA A 196 8.58 -17.93 -7.29
CA ALA A 196 7.49 -17.03 -6.94
C ALA A 196 6.59 -16.78 -8.15
N VAL A 197 5.33 -16.45 -7.86
CA VAL A 197 4.35 -15.98 -8.85
C VAL A 197 3.70 -14.71 -8.33
N LYS A 198 3.35 -13.78 -9.23
CA LYS A 198 2.72 -12.52 -8.84
C LYS A 198 1.82 -11.99 -9.95
N TRP A 199 0.61 -11.57 -9.62
CA TRP A 199 -0.23 -10.78 -10.51
C TRP A 199 0.40 -9.42 -10.78
N LEU A 200 0.22 -8.91 -12.00
CA LEU A 200 0.63 -7.56 -12.37
C LEU A 200 -0.59 -6.64 -12.26
N ASN A 201 -0.88 -5.86 -13.31
CA ASN A 201 -2.09 -5.05 -13.34
C ASN A 201 -3.31 -5.92 -13.69
N ASN A 202 -4.21 -6.11 -12.73
CA ASN A 202 -5.44 -6.90 -12.84
C ASN A 202 -5.21 -8.37 -13.27
N ASP A 203 -6.24 -9.02 -13.83
CA ASP A 203 -6.23 -10.42 -14.27
C ASP A 203 -5.65 -10.62 -15.68
N ALA A 204 -5.09 -9.56 -16.27
CA ALA A 204 -4.61 -9.58 -17.64
C ALA A 204 -3.25 -10.30 -17.77
N MET A 205 -2.35 -10.11 -16.82
CA MET A 205 -1.00 -10.66 -16.89
C MET A 205 -0.48 -11.03 -15.51
N PHE A 206 0.39 -12.03 -15.46
CA PHE A 206 1.12 -12.40 -14.26
C PHE A 206 2.59 -12.68 -14.58
N ALA A 207 3.44 -12.50 -13.58
CA ALA A 207 4.86 -12.84 -13.63
C ALA A 207 5.12 -14.16 -12.90
N ALA A 208 6.02 -14.97 -13.44
CA ALA A 208 6.55 -16.16 -12.80
C ALA A 208 8.08 -16.09 -12.77
N ALA A 209 8.65 -16.21 -11.57
CA ALA A 209 10.09 -16.29 -11.36
C ALA A 209 10.52 -17.75 -11.55
N GLN A 210 11.03 -18.07 -12.74
CA GLN A 210 11.62 -19.38 -13.02
C GLN A 210 13.07 -19.43 -12.50
N LYS A 211 13.74 -20.57 -12.71
CA LYS A 211 15.06 -20.85 -12.13
C LYS A 211 16.12 -19.81 -12.48
N ARG A 212 16.13 -19.33 -13.73
CA ARG A 212 17.11 -18.33 -14.19
C ARG A 212 16.51 -16.96 -14.38
N TRP A 213 15.35 -16.85 -15.02
CA TRP A 213 14.78 -15.58 -15.45
C TRP A 213 13.32 -15.45 -15.02
N THR A 214 12.84 -14.22 -15.03
CA THR A 214 11.42 -13.92 -14.78
C THR A 214 10.70 -13.87 -16.12
N PHE A 215 9.57 -14.56 -16.20
CA PHE A 215 8.70 -14.61 -17.38
C PHE A 215 7.38 -13.91 -17.08
N ILE A 216 6.81 -13.25 -18.09
CA ILE A 216 5.47 -12.66 -18.03
C ILE A 216 4.55 -13.45 -18.96
N TYR A 217 3.39 -13.82 -18.44
CA TYR A 217 2.36 -14.56 -19.13
C TYR A 217 1.10 -13.71 -19.29
N ASP A 218 0.38 -13.92 -20.39
CA ASP A 218 -0.97 -13.40 -20.61
C ASP A 218 -2.00 -14.19 -19.76
N LYS A 219 -3.21 -13.67 -19.61
CA LYS A 219 -4.34 -14.35 -18.96
C LYS A 219 -4.70 -15.69 -19.59
N ARG A 220 -4.33 -15.90 -20.85
CA ARG A 220 -4.50 -17.17 -21.59
C ARG A 220 -3.42 -18.20 -21.26
N GLY A 221 -2.36 -17.81 -20.56
CA GLY A 221 -1.19 -18.65 -20.28
C GLY A 221 -0.13 -18.64 -21.37
N ILE A 222 -0.16 -17.69 -22.30
CA ILE A 222 0.84 -17.53 -23.35
C ILE A 222 2.01 -16.69 -22.81
N GLU A 223 3.24 -17.13 -23.05
CA GLU A 223 4.45 -16.37 -22.71
C GLU A 223 4.56 -15.13 -23.58
N ILE A 224 4.65 -13.96 -22.94
CA ILE A 224 4.83 -12.66 -23.62
C ILE A 224 6.30 -12.26 -23.61
N HIS A 225 6.92 -12.28 -22.42
CA HIS A 225 8.27 -11.76 -22.22
C HIS A 225 9.12 -12.68 -21.35
N CYS A 226 10.40 -12.79 -21.72
CA CYS A 226 11.46 -13.36 -20.89
C CYS A 226 12.44 -12.25 -20.50
N ILE A 227 12.49 -11.91 -19.22
CA ILE A 227 13.25 -10.75 -18.73
C ILE A 227 14.59 -11.23 -18.17
N LYS A 228 15.61 -11.23 -19.04
CA LYS A 228 16.96 -11.72 -18.70
C LYS A 228 17.68 -10.90 -17.63
N GLN A 229 17.33 -9.62 -17.48
CA GLN A 229 17.89 -8.73 -16.46
C GLN A 229 17.45 -9.13 -15.04
N LEU A 230 16.29 -9.77 -14.90
CA LEU A 230 15.76 -10.27 -13.64
C LEU A 230 16.24 -11.70 -13.41
N TYR A 231 17.51 -11.82 -13.01
CA TYR A 231 18.19 -13.09 -12.82
C TYR A 231 18.03 -13.66 -11.41
N ASN A 232 17.66 -14.93 -11.33
CA ASN A 232 17.58 -15.74 -10.11
C ASN A 232 16.74 -15.08 -9.01
N VAL A 233 15.50 -14.76 -9.35
CA VAL A 233 14.53 -14.06 -8.48
C VAL A 233 13.90 -15.04 -7.51
N LEU A 234 13.79 -14.63 -6.25
CA LEU A 234 13.25 -15.43 -5.15
C LEU A 234 11.87 -14.94 -4.70
N ARG A 235 11.68 -13.62 -4.59
CA ARG A 235 10.39 -12.99 -4.28
C ARG A 235 10.08 -11.89 -5.28
N MET A 236 8.79 -11.67 -5.51
CA MET A 236 8.26 -10.62 -6.37
C MET A 236 7.15 -9.89 -5.64
N GLU A 237 7.10 -8.57 -5.81
CA GLU A 237 6.00 -7.73 -5.35
C GLU A 237 5.65 -6.74 -6.45
N TYR A 238 4.36 -6.53 -6.68
CA TYR A 238 3.88 -5.61 -7.69
C TYR A 238 3.33 -4.35 -7.02
N LEU A 239 3.84 -3.18 -7.43
CA LEU A 239 3.41 -1.87 -6.96
C LEU A 239 2.36 -1.34 -7.95
N PRO A 240 1.06 -1.42 -7.62
CA PRO A 240 0.01 -1.22 -8.62
C PRO A 240 -0.16 0.22 -9.06
N TYR A 241 0.09 1.21 -8.19
CA TYR A 241 -0.06 2.63 -8.56
C TYR A 241 1.11 3.15 -9.41
N GLN A 242 2.30 2.56 -9.23
CA GLN A 242 3.52 2.92 -9.95
C GLN A 242 3.75 2.04 -11.19
N PHE A 243 2.99 0.95 -11.36
CA PHE A 243 3.21 -0.07 -12.38
C PHE A 243 4.61 -0.71 -12.34
N LEU A 244 5.17 -0.87 -11.13
CA LEU A 244 6.51 -1.44 -10.95
C LEU A 244 6.43 -2.88 -10.47
N LEU A 245 7.13 -3.78 -11.15
CA LEU A 245 7.45 -5.10 -10.64
C LEU A 245 8.78 -5.01 -9.89
N ALA A 246 8.70 -5.15 -8.58
CA ALA A 246 9.86 -5.26 -7.71
C ALA A 246 10.24 -6.73 -7.52
N THR A 247 11.53 -7.02 -7.61
CA THR A 247 12.05 -8.39 -7.49
C THR A 247 13.27 -8.44 -6.57
N SER A 248 13.33 -9.48 -5.75
CA SER A 248 14.50 -9.80 -4.93
C SER A 248 15.24 -10.99 -5.52
N SER A 249 16.55 -10.86 -5.70
CA SER A 249 17.41 -11.91 -6.24
C SER A 249 18.19 -12.63 -5.14
N SER A 250 18.52 -13.89 -5.37
CA SER A 250 19.41 -14.66 -4.48
C SER A 250 20.81 -14.05 -4.38
N ASN A 251 21.25 -13.32 -5.41
CA ASN A 251 22.53 -12.63 -5.45
C ASN A 251 22.56 -11.32 -4.62
N GLY A 252 21.46 -10.98 -3.94
CA GLY A 252 21.37 -9.77 -3.12
C GLY A 252 20.99 -8.51 -3.88
N TYR A 253 20.54 -8.64 -5.14
CA TYR A 253 20.03 -7.54 -5.93
C TYR A 253 18.54 -7.32 -5.70
N LEU A 254 18.16 -6.06 -5.57
CA LEU A 254 16.79 -5.55 -5.58
C LEU A 254 16.60 -4.78 -6.89
N SER A 255 15.57 -5.13 -7.63
CA SER A 255 15.37 -4.68 -9.00
C SER A 255 13.95 -4.17 -9.19
N TRP A 256 13.78 -3.02 -9.84
CA TRP A 256 12.47 -2.47 -10.21
C TRP A 256 12.33 -2.39 -11.73
N LEU A 257 11.34 -3.09 -12.25
CA LEU A 257 10.97 -3.07 -13.66
C LEU A 257 9.66 -2.31 -13.83
N ASP A 258 9.63 -1.35 -14.75
CA ASP A 258 8.39 -0.72 -15.18
C ASP A 258 7.64 -1.64 -16.15
N VAL A 259 6.47 -2.12 -15.74
CA VAL A 259 5.68 -3.08 -16.53
C VAL A 259 4.96 -2.39 -17.68
N SER A 260 4.60 -1.12 -17.53
CA SER A 260 3.89 -0.39 -18.60
C SER A 260 4.81 0.00 -19.76
N ILE A 261 6.05 0.38 -19.46
CA ILE A 261 7.04 0.80 -20.45
C ILE A 261 7.93 -0.37 -20.89
N GLY A 262 8.11 -1.37 -20.02
CA GLY A 262 9.02 -2.51 -20.24
C GLY A 262 10.49 -2.17 -19.98
N GLN A 263 10.77 -1.07 -19.28
CA GLN A 263 12.13 -0.62 -19.00
C GLN A 263 12.50 -0.86 -17.54
N MET A 264 13.75 -1.25 -17.32
CA MET A 264 14.32 -1.37 -15.99
C MET A 264 14.55 0.03 -15.40
N VAL A 265 13.93 0.32 -14.27
CA VAL A 265 14.05 1.63 -13.60
C VAL A 265 15.38 1.69 -12.87
N THR A 266 15.59 0.78 -11.91
CA THR A 266 16.81 0.73 -11.12
C THR A 266 17.11 -0.68 -10.62
N GLN A 267 18.39 -0.92 -10.34
CA GLN A 267 18.87 -2.13 -9.69
C GLN A 267 19.88 -1.76 -8.60
N TYR A 268 19.62 -2.19 -7.37
CA TYR A 268 20.47 -1.94 -6.22
C TYR A 268 20.96 -3.23 -5.60
N GLN A 269 22.19 -3.22 -5.10
CA GLN A 269 22.73 -4.32 -4.31
C GLN A 269 22.55 -3.99 -2.83
N SER A 270 21.86 -4.86 -2.09
CA SER A 270 21.59 -4.67 -0.66
C SER A 270 22.85 -4.76 0.20
N LYS A 271 23.88 -5.48 -0.28
CA LYS A 271 25.15 -5.79 0.41
C LYS A 271 24.97 -6.53 1.74
N LYS A 272 23.83 -7.17 1.95
CA LYS A 272 23.48 -7.88 3.19
C LYS A 272 23.17 -9.37 2.98
N GLY A 273 23.57 -9.90 1.83
CA GLY A 273 23.43 -11.32 1.48
C GLY A 273 22.18 -11.61 0.63
N ARG A 274 21.73 -12.87 0.72
CA ARG A 274 20.59 -13.42 -0.01
C ARG A 274 19.27 -12.78 0.45
N LEU A 275 18.38 -12.47 -0.50
CA LEU A 275 17.10 -11.80 -0.24
C LEU A 275 15.90 -12.75 -0.41
N ASP A 276 15.69 -13.61 0.58
CA ASP A 276 14.56 -14.55 0.59
C ASP A 276 13.24 -13.91 1.07
N VAL A 277 13.30 -12.74 1.73
CA VAL A 277 12.16 -12.08 2.38
C VAL A 277 11.98 -10.68 1.83
N MET A 278 10.80 -10.42 1.27
CA MET A 278 10.40 -9.13 0.73
C MET A 278 8.91 -8.90 1.02
N CYS A 279 8.54 -7.66 1.32
CA CYS A 279 7.16 -7.25 1.48
C CYS A 279 7.01 -5.79 1.04
N GLN A 280 5.89 -5.45 0.42
CA GLN A 280 5.55 -4.09 0.04
C GLN A 280 4.72 -3.40 1.14
N ASN A 281 5.02 -2.13 1.40
CA ASN A 281 4.10 -1.25 2.10
C ASN A 281 3.07 -0.67 1.11
N ALA A 282 1.79 -0.96 1.33
CA ALA A 282 0.70 -0.51 0.45
C ALA A 282 0.54 1.02 0.43
N GLN A 283 0.80 1.71 1.54
CA GLN A 283 0.57 3.14 1.69
C GLN A 283 1.61 3.99 0.96
N ASN A 284 2.89 3.64 1.08
CA ASN A 284 4.00 4.46 0.57
C ASN A 284 4.78 3.78 -0.56
N ALA A 285 4.40 2.56 -0.95
CA ALA A 285 5.03 1.74 -1.99
C ALA A 285 6.53 1.43 -1.74
N THR A 286 7.02 1.61 -0.52
CA THR A 286 8.37 1.18 -0.14
C THR A 286 8.43 -0.34 0.05
N LEU A 287 9.62 -0.90 -0.14
CA LEU A 287 9.87 -2.33 0.02
C LEU A 287 10.65 -2.60 1.29
N ALA A 288 10.12 -3.45 2.17
CA ALA A 288 10.85 -3.99 3.29
C ALA A 288 11.53 -5.29 2.89
N LEU A 289 12.84 -5.36 3.14
CA LEU A 289 13.66 -6.55 2.97
C LEU A 289 14.12 -7.08 4.33
N GLY A 290 13.92 -8.37 4.56
CA GLY A 290 14.47 -9.08 5.70
C GLY A 290 15.84 -9.68 5.35
N HIS A 291 16.85 -9.44 6.19
CA HIS A 291 18.20 -9.95 5.96
C HIS A 291 18.58 -11.09 6.91
N PRO A 292 19.54 -11.95 6.51
CA PRO A 292 20.12 -12.96 7.40
C PRO A 292 20.75 -12.40 8.68
N ASN A 293 21.19 -11.14 8.67
CA ASN A 293 21.82 -10.50 9.83
C ASN A 293 20.80 -10.01 10.89
N GLY A 294 19.51 -10.34 10.75
CA GLY A 294 18.46 -9.89 11.67
C GLY A 294 18.02 -8.43 11.48
N THR A 295 18.59 -7.74 10.49
CA THR A 295 18.17 -6.38 10.13
C THR A 295 17.06 -6.40 9.09
N VAL A 296 16.10 -5.48 9.21
CA VAL A 296 15.14 -5.15 8.16
C VAL A 296 15.52 -3.82 7.55
N THR A 297 15.50 -3.71 6.22
CA THR A 297 15.79 -2.46 5.51
C THR A 297 14.62 -2.06 4.63
N MET A 298 14.28 -0.76 4.61
CA MET A 298 13.29 -0.21 3.70
C MET A 298 13.96 0.46 2.50
N TRP A 299 13.40 0.22 1.31
CA TRP A 299 13.96 0.66 0.04
C TRP A 299 12.93 1.42 -0.79
N SER A 300 13.44 2.37 -1.57
CA SER A 300 12.72 3.10 -2.61
C SER A 300 13.56 3.05 -3.90
N PRO A 301 12.93 3.04 -5.08
CA PRO A 301 13.62 3.16 -6.36
C PRO A 301 14.36 4.50 -6.54
N SER A 302 14.05 5.53 -5.75
CA SER A 302 14.66 6.87 -5.84
C SER A 302 16.04 6.95 -5.18
N SER A 303 16.35 6.04 -4.24
CA SER A 303 17.59 6.07 -3.44
C SER A 303 18.37 4.77 -3.53
N ARG A 304 19.64 4.86 -3.95
CA ARG A 304 20.58 3.73 -3.96
C ARG A 304 20.93 3.20 -2.57
N LYS A 305 20.75 4.00 -1.52
CA LYS A 305 20.93 3.57 -0.14
C LYS A 305 19.56 3.22 0.46
N PRO A 306 19.49 2.26 1.40
CA PRO A 306 18.24 1.99 2.11
C PRO A 306 17.77 3.27 2.81
N LEU A 307 16.47 3.55 2.73
CA LEU A 307 15.82 4.69 3.39
C LEU A 307 15.88 4.52 4.91
N LEU A 308 15.74 3.27 5.38
CA LEU A 308 15.81 2.91 6.78
C LEU A 308 16.51 1.55 6.94
N SER A 309 17.28 1.39 8.02
CA SER A 309 17.84 0.11 8.45
C SER A 309 17.57 -0.09 9.93
N MET A 310 16.73 -1.07 10.26
CA MET A 310 16.34 -1.41 11.63
C MET A 310 16.97 -2.75 12.02
N LEU A 311 17.55 -2.84 13.23
CA LEU A 311 17.97 -4.11 13.80
C LEU A 311 16.80 -4.70 14.59
N CYS A 312 16.05 -5.60 13.95
CA CYS A 312 14.85 -6.15 14.55
C CYS A 312 15.16 -7.34 15.47
N HIS A 313 16.05 -8.22 15.01
CA HIS A 313 16.32 -9.51 15.60
C HIS A 313 17.82 -9.79 15.71
N LYS A 314 18.21 -10.67 16.65
CA LYS A 314 19.60 -11.14 16.75
C LYS A 314 19.91 -12.28 15.76
N ARG A 315 18.86 -12.96 15.30
CA ARG A 315 18.91 -14.07 14.35
C ARG A 315 18.31 -13.66 13.00
N PRO A 316 18.53 -14.44 11.92
CA PRO A 316 17.95 -14.17 10.60
C PRO A 316 16.44 -13.91 10.65
N VAL A 317 16.02 -12.86 9.93
CA VAL A 317 14.60 -12.56 9.73
C VAL A 317 14.05 -13.57 8.72
N ARG A 318 13.00 -14.31 9.10
CA ARG A 318 12.35 -15.30 8.22
C ARG A 318 11.17 -14.73 7.46
N ALA A 319 10.46 -13.78 8.06
CA ALA A 319 9.26 -13.20 7.47
C ALA A 319 9.06 -11.77 7.93
N VAL A 320 8.52 -10.96 7.03
CA VAL A 320 8.12 -9.57 7.26
C VAL A 320 6.76 -9.39 6.62
N ALA A 321 5.85 -8.74 7.33
CA ALA A 321 4.57 -8.29 6.79
C ALA A 321 4.34 -6.85 7.23
N ILE A 322 3.71 -6.06 6.36
CA ILE A 322 3.33 -4.68 6.64
C ILE A 322 1.81 -4.57 6.58
N ASP A 323 1.26 -3.85 7.54
CA ASP A 323 -0.17 -3.57 7.60
C ASP A 323 -0.64 -2.75 6.38
N PRO A 324 -1.83 -3.01 5.80
CA PRO A 324 -2.32 -2.26 4.65
C PRO A 324 -2.45 -0.75 4.89
N SER A 325 -2.62 -0.32 6.14
CA SER A 325 -2.61 1.11 6.49
C SER A 325 -1.21 1.74 6.43
N GLY A 326 -0.15 0.94 6.33
CA GLY A 326 1.26 1.37 6.36
C GLY A 326 1.76 1.76 7.75
N THR A 327 0.94 1.58 8.80
CA THR A 327 1.29 1.97 10.17
C THR A 327 2.20 0.97 10.86
N TYR A 328 1.89 -0.33 10.77
CA TYR A 328 2.55 -1.36 11.58
C TYR A 328 3.32 -2.33 10.70
N MET A 329 4.38 -2.90 11.25
CA MET A 329 5.14 -3.97 10.62
C MET A 329 5.34 -5.12 11.59
N ALA A 330 5.04 -6.33 11.14
CA ALA A 330 5.33 -7.56 11.86
C ALA A 330 6.59 -8.21 11.30
N THR A 331 7.45 -8.67 12.20
CA THR A 331 8.70 -9.35 11.84
C THR A 331 8.84 -10.62 12.66
N ALA A 332 9.16 -11.72 11.99
CA ALA A 332 9.46 -12.99 12.64
C ALA A 332 10.88 -13.45 12.33
N ALA A 333 11.51 -14.05 13.34
CA ALA A 333 12.87 -14.57 13.22
C ALA A 333 12.96 -16.05 13.60
N ILE A 334 14.11 -16.64 13.28
CA ILE A 334 14.43 -18.05 13.62
C ILE A 334 14.45 -18.29 15.14
N ASP A 335 14.65 -17.24 15.95
CA ASP A 335 14.64 -17.33 17.43
C ASP A 335 13.23 -17.50 18.03
N ARG A 336 12.19 -17.67 17.19
CA ARG A 336 10.79 -17.81 17.60
C ARG A 336 10.21 -16.54 18.24
N THR A 337 10.81 -15.39 17.95
CA THR A 337 10.24 -14.10 18.33
C THR A 337 9.42 -13.53 17.17
N LEU A 338 8.26 -12.99 17.52
CA LEU A 338 7.43 -12.16 16.67
C LEU A 338 7.38 -10.76 17.27
N LYS A 339 7.87 -9.78 16.52
CA LYS A 339 7.90 -8.39 16.95
C LYS A 339 7.02 -7.52 16.06
N ILE A 340 6.24 -6.65 16.70
CA ILE A 340 5.42 -5.64 16.05
C ILE A 340 6.10 -4.29 16.21
N TRP A 341 6.19 -3.54 15.12
CA TRP A 341 6.90 -2.27 15.01
C TRP A 341 5.95 -1.16 14.54
N ASP A 342 6.16 0.05 15.04
CA ASP A 342 5.50 1.26 14.52
C ASP A 342 6.35 1.91 13.41
N LEU A 343 5.78 2.05 12.20
CA LEU A 343 6.44 2.65 11.04
C LEU A 343 6.20 4.16 10.90
N ARG A 344 5.37 4.78 11.74
CA ARG A 344 4.96 6.19 11.56
C ARG A 344 6.08 7.19 11.82
N ASN A 345 6.91 6.97 12.85
CA ASN A 345 8.06 7.84 13.17
C ASN A 345 9.03 7.24 14.20
N SER A 346 8.54 6.50 15.21
CA SER A 346 9.40 5.99 16.29
C SER A 346 10.29 4.84 15.82
N TYR A 347 9.81 4.01 14.89
CA TYR A 347 10.51 2.79 14.46
C TYR A 347 10.89 1.88 15.64
N GLU A 348 10.11 1.97 16.72
CA GLU A 348 10.31 1.23 17.95
C GLU A 348 9.50 -0.07 17.93
N CYS A 349 10.01 -1.06 18.68
CA CYS A 349 9.31 -2.32 18.90
C CYS A 349 8.21 -2.07 19.92
N LEU A 350 6.94 -2.19 19.51
CA LEU A 350 5.79 -2.06 20.39
C LEU A 350 5.64 -3.31 21.26
N TYR A 351 5.58 -4.47 20.60
CA TYR A 351 5.31 -5.75 21.25
C TYR A 351 6.32 -6.80 20.81
N ASN A 352 6.79 -7.59 21.77
CA ASN A 352 7.66 -8.72 21.54
C ASN A 352 7.00 -9.98 22.09
N ASN A 353 6.59 -10.86 21.19
CA ASN A 353 5.85 -12.07 21.51
C ASN A 353 6.68 -13.30 21.18
N HIS A 354 6.60 -14.31 22.03
CA HIS A 354 7.23 -15.60 21.79
C HIS A 354 6.21 -16.56 21.19
N ILE A 355 6.58 -17.16 20.06
CA ILE A 355 5.76 -18.16 19.37
C ILE A 355 6.37 -19.54 19.59
N SER A 356 5.56 -20.59 19.50
CA SER A 356 6.00 -21.98 19.66
C SER A 356 7.12 -22.38 18.68
N ALA A 357 7.05 -21.91 17.44
CA ALA A 357 8.06 -22.11 16.40
C ALA A 357 8.31 -20.83 15.61
N GLY A 358 9.48 -20.73 14.95
CA GLY A 358 9.85 -19.55 14.18
C GLY A 358 9.01 -19.46 12.90
N ALA A 359 8.21 -18.40 12.76
CA ALA A 359 7.28 -18.29 11.64
C ALA A 359 8.01 -18.26 10.29
N SER A 360 7.53 -19.06 9.33
CA SER A 360 8.07 -19.16 7.97
C SER A 360 7.61 -18.00 7.10
N GLN A 361 6.35 -17.63 7.19
CA GLN A 361 5.72 -16.55 6.44
C GLN A 361 4.76 -15.78 7.35
N LEU A 362 4.60 -14.48 7.08
CA LEU A 362 3.64 -13.61 7.74
C LEU A 362 2.79 -12.93 6.68
N ALA A 363 1.52 -12.71 6.98
CA ALA A 363 0.62 -11.92 6.14
C ALA A 363 -0.33 -11.11 7.01
N PHE A 364 -0.54 -9.83 6.66
CA PHE A 364 -1.59 -9.02 7.26
C PHE A 364 -2.86 -9.09 6.42
N SER A 365 -4.00 -9.08 7.11
CA SER A 365 -5.32 -8.91 6.52
C SER A 365 -5.64 -7.43 6.33
N GLN A 366 -6.71 -7.10 5.58
CA GLN A 366 -7.16 -5.71 5.41
C GLN A 366 -7.62 -5.07 6.72
N THR A 367 -8.19 -5.90 7.61
CA THR A 367 -8.65 -5.52 8.95
C THR A 367 -7.54 -5.58 10.02
N THR A 368 -6.27 -5.69 9.61
CA THR A 368 -5.08 -5.72 10.50
C THR A 368 -4.90 -6.99 11.35
N GLN A 369 -5.56 -8.10 10.99
CA GLN A 369 -5.25 -9.41 11.56
C GLN A 369 -3.93 -9.94 10.98
N LEU A 370 -3.13 -10.63 11.79
CA LEU A 370 -1.84 -11.17 11.37
C LEU A 370 -1.89 -12.70 11.33
N ALA A 371 -1.64 -13.29 10.17
CA ALA A 371 -1.41 -14.73 10.04
C ALA A 371 0.09 -15.04 10.12
N ALA A 372 0.44 -16.07 10.90
CA ALA A 372 1.80 -16.60 11.02
C ALA A 372 1.81 -18.10 10.74
N SER A 373 2.58 -18.52 9.72
CA SER A 373 2.75 -19.93 9.41
C SER A 373 3.97 -20.52 10.13
N MET A 374 3.82 -21.70 10.70
CA MET A 374 4.82 -22.39 11.51
C MET A 374 4.84 -23.87 11.16
N GLY A 375 5.75 -24.29 10.27
CA GLY A 375 5.74 -25.66 9.78
C GLY A 375 4.40 -25.95 9.09
N ASN A 376 3.57 -26.82 9.68
CA ASN A 376 2.24 -27.19 9.22
C ASN A 376 1.08 -26.48 9.96
N VAL A 377 1.36 -25.58 10.89
CA VAL A 377 0.35 -24.85 11.68
C VAL A 377 0.28 -23.39 11.22
N VAL A 378 -0.93 -22.85 11.13
CA VAL A 378 -1.17 -21.41 10.99
C VAL A 378 -1.84 -20.89 12.25
N GLU A 379 -1.28 -19.84 12.83
CA GLU A 379 -1.92 -19.06 13.88
C GLU A 379 -2.31 -17.69 13.34
N ILE A 380 -3.48 -17.24 13.74
CA ILE A 380 -4.03 -15.94 13.37
C ILE A 380 -4.14 -15.12 14.63
N PHE A 381 -3.65 -13.89 14.61
CA PHE A 381 -3.66 -12.96 15.73
C PHE A 381 -4.55 -11.76 15.39
N LYS A 382 -5.54 -11.50 16.25
CA LYS A 382 -6.41 -10.33 16.18
C LYS A 382 -5.82 -9.23 17.08
N ASP A 383 -5.98 -7.97 16.67
CA ASP A 383 -5.56 -6.77 17.43
C ASP A 383 -4.08 -6.72 17.88
N CYS A 384 -3.20 -7.45 17.19
CA CYS A 384 -1.76 -7.53 17.50
C CYS A 384 -1.01 -6.19 17.46
N CYS A 385 -1.60 -5.18 16.83
CA CYS A 385 -1.05 -3.84 16.71
C CYS A 385 -1.46 -2.91 17.86
N LYS A 386 -2.55 -3.23 18.57
CA LYS A 386 -3.09 -2.39 19.65
C LYS A 386 -2.67 -2.90 21.02
N GLU A 387 -2.67 -4.21 21.21
CA GLU A 387 -2.41 -4.86 22.50
C GLU A 387 -1.36 -5.95 22.34
N GLN A 388 -0.73 -6.33 23.46
CA GLN A 388 0.20 -7.45 23.48
C GLN A 388 -0.55 -8.75 23.23
N ILE A 389 0.01 -9.62 22.37
CA ILE A 389 -0.61 -10.89 22.02
C ILE A 389 -0.56 -11.82 23.22
N VAL A 390 -1.72 -12.11 23.81
CA VAL A 390 -1.86 -13.10 24.88
C VAL A 390 -2.20 -14.48 24.31
N LYS A 391 -3.20 -14.54 23.41
CA LYS A 391 -3.66 -15.78 22.76
C LYS A 391 -3.92 -15.56 21.26
N PRO A 392 -3.72 -16.58 20.41
CA PRO A 392 -4.15 -16.51 19.02
C PRO A 392 -5.69 -16.45 18.94
N TYR A 393 -6.18 -15.81 17.88
CA TYR A 393 -7.58 -15.76 17.52
C TYR A 393 -8.06 -17.11 17.00
N LEU A 394 -7.35 -17.68 16.03
CA LEU A 394 -7.63 -18.99 15.46
C LEU A 394 -6.33 -19.76 15.23
N ARG A 395 -6.42 -21.10 15.30
CA ARG A 395 -5.32 -21.99 14.97
C ARG A 395 -5.80 -23.05 13.99
N HIS A 396 -5.16 -23.13 12.83
CA HIS A 396 -5.40 -24.18 11.85
C HIS A 396 -4.18 -25.11 11.76
N ARG A 397 -4.40 -26.42 11.86
CA ARG A 397 -3.34 -27.43 11.71
C ARG A 397 -3.55 -28.19 10.40
N GLY A 398 -2.63 -28.02 9.47
CA GLY A 398 -2.56 -28.78 8.23
C GLY A 398 -1.71 -30.04 8.39
N CYS A 399 -1.77 -30.93 7.39
CA CYS A 399 -0.96 -32.14 7.35
C CYS A 399 0.48 -31.87 6.89
N GLU A 400 0.68 -30.83 6.07
CA GLU A 400 1.91 -30.61 5.31
C GLU A 400 2.57 -29.28 5.66
N PRO A 401 3.91 -29.15 5.46
CA PRO A 401 4.59 -27.90 5.71
C PRO A 401 4.13 -26.82 4.73
N ILE A 402 3.92 -25.63 5.28
CA ILE A 402 3.41 -24.45 4.60
C ILE A 402 4.59 -23.68 4.02
N ASN A 403 4.45 -23.32 2.75
CA ASN A 403 5.42 -22.53 2.01
C ASN A 403 5.01 -21.06 1.93
N ASP A 404 3.73 -20.78 1.71
CA ASP A 404 3.24 -19.42 1.50
C ASP A 404 1.82 -19.22 2.07
N ILE A 405 1.50 -18.00 2.49
CA ILE A 405 0.19 -17.63 3.02
C ILE A 405 -0.20 -16.23 2.56
N GLN A 406 -1.48 -16.04 2.24
CA GLN A 406 -1.99 -14.73 1.85
C GLN A 406 -3.50 -14.65 2.09
N PHE A 407 -3.95 -13.53 2.67
CA PHE A 407 -5.38 -13.26 2.80
C PHE A 407 -5.99 -12.90 1.45
N CYS A 408 -7.21 -13.36 1.20
CA CYS A 408 -7.99 -12.92 0.05
C CYS A 408 -8.49 -11.50 0.32
N PRO A 409 -8.25 -10.52 -0.57
CA PRO A 409 -8.85 -9.20 -0.46
C PRO A 409 -10.38 -9.25 -0.47
N TYR A 410 -11.01 -8.44 0.37
CA TYR A 410 -12.47 -8.23 0.51
C TYR A 410 -13.28 -9.44 0.97
N GLU A 411 -12.62 -10.55 1.33
CA GLU A 411 -13.28 -11.76 1.77
C GLU A 411 -12.61 -12.33 3.04
N ASP A 412 -13.41 -12.99 3.87
CA ASP A 412 -13.00 -13.58 5.14
C ASP A 412 -12.28 -14.93 4.96
N VAL A 413 -11.20 -14.91 4.19
CA VAL A 413 -10.54 -16.11 3.71
C VAL A 413 -9.02 -15.96 3.71
N LEU A 414 -8.33 -17.00 4.17
CA LEU A 414 -6.89 -17.15 4.08
C LEU A 414 -6.51 -18.30 3.14
N GLY A 415 -5.72 -18.00 2.12
CA GLY A 415 -5.10 -19.00 1.26
C GLY A 415 -3.78 -19.50 1.86
N ILE A 416 -3.57 -20.82 1.78
CA ILE A 416 -2.39 -21.51 2.33
C ILE A 416 -1.79 -22.38 1.22
N GLY A 417 -0.61 -22.01 0.74
CA GLY A 417 0.20 -22.84 -0.16
C GLY A 417 1.09 -23.77 0.66
N HIS A 418 0.92 -25.09 0.52
CA HIS A 418 1.70 -26.09 1.24
C HIS A 418 2.36 -27.09 0.28
N LEU A 419 3.09 -28.07 0.81
CA LEU A 419 3.82 -29.05 0.00
C LEU A 419 2.89 -29.89 -0.89
N ALA A 420 1.78 -30.39 -0.35
CA ALA A 420 0.83 -31.22 -1.11
C ALA A 420 -0.12 -30.45 -2.05
N GLY A 421 -0.11 -29.11 -2.08
CA GLY A 421 -1.14 -28.37 -2.81
C GLY A 421 -1.48 -27.02 -2.21
N PHE A 422 -2.78 -26.73 -2.17
CA PHE A 422 -3.33 -25.46 -1.69
C PHE A 422 -4.61 -25.70 -0.90
N THR A 423 -4.69 -25.14 0.29
CA THR A 423 -5.88 -25.12 1.12
C THR A 423 -6.34 -23.68 1.33
N GLN A 424 -7.63 -23.44 1.20
CA GLN A 424 -8.25 -22.16 1.49
C GLN A 424 -9.12 -22.31 2.74
N ILE A 425 -8.89 -21.50 3.78
CA ILE A 425 -9.61 -21.56 5.06
C ILE A 425 -10.45 -20.29 5.29
N VAL A 426 -11.54 -20.43 6.04
CA VAL A 426 -12.40 -19.30 6.41
C VAL A 426 -11.89 -18.70 7.72
N VAL A 427 -11.72 -17.39 7.70
CA VAL A 427 -11.21 -16.59 8.83
C VAL A 427 -12.13 -15.38 9.00
N PRO A 428 -13.16 -15.48 9.87
CA PRO A 428 -14.09 -14.37 10.04
C PRO A 428 -13.41 -13.10 10.55
N GLY A 429 -13.73 -11.98 9.89
CA GLY A 429 -13.19 -10.67 10.18
C GLY A 429 -11.84 -10.36 9.55
N SER A 430 -11.36 -11.13 8.57
CA SER A 430 -10.09 -10.85 7.90
C SER A 430 -10.21 -9.89 6.71
N GLY A 431 -11.34 -9.88 6.02
CA GLY A 431 -11.60 -9.06 4.84
C GLY A 431 -12.23 -7.71 5.17
N GLU A 432 -11.93 -6.68 4.37
CA GLU A 432 -12.68 -5.42 4.42
C GLU A 432 -14.07 -5.66 3.82
N ALA A 433 -15.12 -5.59 4.65
CA ALA A 433 -16.49 -5.86 4.22
C ALA A 433 -17.01 -4.83 3.21
N ASN A 434 -16.62 -3.57 3.37
CA ASN A 434 -17.07 -2.47 2.51
C ASN A 434 -15.94 -2.01 1.58
N PHE A 435 -15.96 -2.44 0.32
CA PHE A 435 -14.97 -2.04 -0.67
C PHE A 435 -15.32 -0.71 -1.36
N ASP A 436 -14.29 0.08 -1.71
CA ASP A 436 -14.47 1.22 -2.61
C ASP A 436 -14.48 0.76 -4.07
N ALA A 437 -15.66 0.81 -4.69
CA ALA A 437 -15.85 0.34 -6.06
C ALA A 437 -15.05 1.14 -7.10
N LEU A 438 -14.65 2.38 -6.80
CA LEU A 438 -13.83 3.21 -7.69
C LEU A 438 -12.33 2.87 -7.60
N GLU A 439 -11.88 2.35 -6.45
CA GLU A 439 -10.51 1.91 -6.27
C GLU A 439 -10.33 0.47 -6.75
N CYS A 440 -11.09 -0.46 -6.18
CA CYS A 440 -11.00 -1.89 -6.45
C CYS A 440 -12.36 -2.54 -6.25
N ASN A 441 -12.94 -3.04 -7.34
CA ASN A 441 -14.25 -3.68 -7.31
C ASN A 441 -14.10 -5.19 -7.62
N PRO A 442 -14.45 -6.09 -6.68
CA PRO A 442 -14.45 -7.55 -6.91
C PRO A 442 -15.38 -7.99 -8.06
N TYR A 443 -16.45 -7.25 -8.29
CA TYR A 443 -17.53 -7.56 -9.24
C TYR A 443 -17.42 -6.81 -10.58
N GLN A 444 -16.23 -6.33 -10.95
CA GLN A 444 -16.06 -5.56 -12.18
C GLN A 444 -16.54 -6.28 -13.44
N SER A 445 -17.30 -5.54 -14.25
CA SER A 445 -17.62 -5.93 -15.62
C SER A 445 -16.39 -5.87 -16.53
N LYS A 446 -16.49 -6.42 -17.75
CA LYS A 446 -15.41 -6.31 -18.75
C LYS A 446 -15.19 -4.87 -19.22
N SER A 447 -16.23 -4.02 -19.23
CA SER A 447 -16.06 -2.59 -19.60
C SER A 447 -15.37 -1.84 -18.48
N GLN A 448 -15.86 -2.00 -17.25
CA GLN A 448 -15.29 -1.35 -16.06
C GLN A 448 -13.82 -1.72 -15.87
N ARG A 449 -13.43 -2.98 -16.09
CA ARG A 449 -12.01 -3.38 -16.06
C ARG A 449 -11.16 -2.62 -17.07
N ARG A 450 -11.59 -2.56 -18.33
CA ARG A 450 -10.86 -1.83 -19.38
C ARG A 450 -10.73 -0.34 -19.04
N GLU A 451 -11.80 0.27 -18.56
CA GLU A 451 -11.80 1.68 -18.15
C GLU A 451 -10.89 1.91 -16.93
N ALA A 452 -10.93 1.01 -15.94
CA ALA A 452 -10.07 1.05 -14.76
C ALA A 452 -8.59 0.88 -15.13
N ASP A 453 -8.26 -0.01 -16.05
CA ASP A 453 -6.89 -0.21 -16.55
C ASP A 453 -6.35 1.07 -17.22
N VAL A 454 -7.16 1.66 -18.11
CA VAL A 454 -6.79 2.92 -18.78
C VAL A 454 -6.64 4.05 -17.77
N LYS A 455 -7.57 4.16 -16.81
CA LYS A 455 -7.50 5.17 -15.75
C LYS A 455 -6.25 4.99 -14.89
N ALA A 456 -5.96 3.78 -14.45
CA ALA A 456 -4.78 3.47 -13.63
C ALA A 456 -3.48 3.80 -14.37
N LEU A 457 -3.43 3.55 -15.69
CA LEU A 457 -2.27 3.88 -16.51
C LEU A 457 -2.09 5.41 -16.67
N LEU A 458 -3.18 6.16 -16.83
CA LEU A 458 -3.14 7.63 -16.92
C LEU A 458 -2.80 8.29 -15.58
N GLU A 459 -3.24 7.71 -14.47
CA GLU A 459 -2.98 8.17 -13.09
C GLU A 459 -1.70 7.55 -12.50
N LYS A 460 -0.89 6.89 -13.33
CA LYS A 460 0.34 6.22 -12.89
C LYS A 460 1.25 7.18 -12.14
N VAL A 461 1.63 6.77 -10.93
CA VAL A 461 2.53 7.53 -10.06
C VAL A 461 3.99 7.28 -10.49
N PRO A 462 4.79 8.33 -10.74
CA PRO A 462 6.22 8.18 -11.03
C PRO A 462 6.98 7.45 -9.92
N SER A 463 7.98 6.66 -10.30
CA SER A 463 8.83 5.91 -9.37
C SER A 463 9.58 6.83 -8.39
N GLU A 464 9.94 8.03 -8.82
CA GLU A 464 10.67 9.02 -8.00
C GLU A 464 9.91 9.46 -6.74
N LEU A 465 8.58 9.37 -6.76
CA LEU A 465 7.70 9.79 -5.67
C LEU A 465 7.56 8.76 -4.54
N VAL A 466 8.18 7.59 -4.69
CA VAL A 466 8.22 6.57 -3.63
C VAL A 466 9.19 7.02 -2.54
N ASP A 467 8.69 7.35 -1.35
CA ASP A 467 9.48 7.75 -0.18
C ASP A 467 8.82 7.20 1.10
N LEU A 468 9.49 7.28 2.26
CA LEU A 468 8.93 6.84 3.54
C LEU A 468 7.64 7.59 3.90
N ASP A 469 7.63 8.91 3.67
CA ASP A 469 6.48 9.78 3.96
C ASP A 469 5.80 10.21 2.65
N PRO A 470 4.61 9.68 2.32
CA PRO A 470 3.90 10.04 1.09
C PRO A 470 3.43 11.51 1.12
N THR A 471 3.32 12.13 2.30
CA THR A 471 2.89 13.53 2.42
C THR A 471 4.00 14.54 2.11
N ARG A 472 5.23 14.07 1.86
CA ARG A 472 6.39 14.92 1.58
C ARG A 472 6.19 15.82 0.36
N ILE A 473 5.39 15.40 -0.62
CA ILE A 473 5.04 16.22 -1.79
C ILE A 473 4.40 17.57 -1.41
N ASN A 474 3.70 17.63 -0.28
CA ASN A 474 3.03 18.84 0.20
C ASN A 474 3.96 19.74 1.03
N LYS A 475 5.17 19.27 1.36
CA LYS A 475 6.11 20.00 2.20
C LYS A 475 7.00 20.90 1.35
N LEU A 476 7.22 22.11 1.83
CA LEU A 476 8.16 23.05 1.22
C LEU A 476 9.59 22.61 1.52
N ASP A 477 10.44 22.67 0.49
CA ASP A 477 11.87 22.44 0.65
C ASP A 477 12.53 23.66 1.33
N MET A 478 12.70 23.56 2.64
CA MET A 478 13.17 24.66 3.49
C MET A 478 14.58 25.15 3.11
N PRO A 479 15.58 24.28 2.80
CA PRO A 479 16.90 24.71 2.36
C PRO A 479 16.87 25.61 1.12
N THR A 480 16.23 25.17 0.03
CA THR A 480 16.18 25.97 -1.20
C THR A 480 15.36 27.25 -1.01
N LEU A 481 14.30 27.22 -0.20
CA LEU A 481 13.55 28.42 0.15
C LEU A 481 14.40 29.42 0.94
N LYS A 482 15.19 28.96 1.91
CA LYS A 482 16.12 29.80 2.68
C LYS A 482 17.17 30.43 1.76
N GLU A 483 17.75 29.65 0.86
CA GLU A 483 18.70 30.15 -0.14
C GLU A 483 18.07 31.22 -1.04
N LYS A 484 16.85 31.01 -1.52
CA LYS A 484 16.10 32.00 -2.30
C LYS A 484 15.85 33.29 -1.51
N ILE A 485 15.46 33.17 -0.25
CA ILE A 485 15.24 34.33 0.64
C ILE A 485 16.56 35.06 0.90
N GLU A 486 17.66 34.34 1.13
CA GLU A 486 18.99 34.93 1.32
C GLU A 486 19.48 35.62 0.06
N ALA A 487 19.27 35.03 -1.12
CA ALA A 487 19.59 35.65 -2.40
C ALA A 487 18.77 36.93 -2.61
N GLN A 488 17.47 36.92 -2.33
CA GLN A 488 16.62 38.12 -2.40
C GLN A 488 17.09 39.21 -1.42
N LYS A 489 17.41 38.84 -0.17
CA LYS A 489 17.99 39.77 0.81
C LYS A 489 19.29 40.37 0.31
N LYS A 490 20.19 39.57 -0.28
CA LYS A 490 21.46 40.04 -0.86
C LYS A 490 21.25 41.01 -2.03
N ILE A 491 20.23 40.79 -2.86
CA ILE A 491 19.88 41.70 -3.97
C ILE A 491 19.35 43.04 -3.43
N ILE A 492 18.55 43.01 -2.35
CA ILE A 492 17.95 44.20 -1.75
C ILE A 492 18.99 45.05 -0.98
N PHE A 493 20.04 44.41 -0.44
CA PHE A 493 21.13 45.10 0.26
C PHE A 493 22.43 45.12 -0.56
N VAL A 494 22.57 46.12 -1.45
CA VAL A 494 23.87 46.57 -2.00
C VAL A 494 24.68 47.36 -0.94
N LYS A 495 24.30 47.31 0.34
CA LYS A 495 25.11 47.87 1.43
C LYS A 495 25.93 46.76 2.09
N PRO A 496 27.24 46.99 2.34
CA PRO A 496 28.11 45.98 2.94
C PRO A 496 27.52 45.50 4.28
N PRO A 497 27.59 44.20 4.57
CA PRO A 497 27.01 43.64 5.78
C PRO A 497 27.66 44.29 7.01
N LYS A 498 26.84 44.84 7.91
CA LYS A 498 27.31 45.24 9.24
C LYS A 498 27.72 43.97 9.97
N VAL A 499 29.01 43.85 10.26
CA VAL A 499 29.55 42.80 11.10
C VAL A 499 29.23 43.19 12.54
N ASP A 500 28.13 42.66 13.08
CA ASP A 500 27.88 42.76 14.52
C ASP A 500 28.87 41.82 15.23
N PHE A 501 30.00 42.40 15.64
CA PHE A 501 31.03 41.73 16.40
C PHE A 501 30.57 41.58 17.86
N GLU A 502 30.01 40.43 18.19
CA GLU A 502 29.85 40.04 19.59
C GLU A 502 31.19 39.49 20.12
N PRO A 503 31.86 40.16 21.08
CA PRO A 503 33.09 39.65 21.66
C PRO A 503 32.79 38.37 22.46
N ARG A 504 33.14 37.22 21.91
CA ARG A 504 33.10 35.95 22.64
C ARG A 504 34.19 35.91 23.69
N HIS A 505 33.80 35.88 24.97
CA HIS A 505 34.72 35.58 26.06
C HIS A 505 35.35 34.19 25.88
N LYS A 506 36.68 34.12 26.02
CA LYS A 506 37.46 32.88 25.91
C LYS A 506 37.05 31.89 27.00
N MET A 507 36.28 30.86 26.65
CA MET A 507 36.20 29.66 27.49
C MET A 507 37.52 28.89 27.37
N LYS A 508 38.21 28.73 28.50
CA LYS A 508 39.44 27.95 28.63
C LYS A 508 39.11 26.46 28.44
N GLY A 509 39.78 25.79 27.50
CA GLY A 509 39.90 24.32 27.56
C GLY A 509 39.00 23.43 26.68
N ARG A 510 38.41 23.90 25.58
CA ARG A 510 37.85 22.99 24.54
C ARG A 510 38.33 23.41 23.15
N SER A 511 38.57 22.44 22.27
CA SER A 511 39.03 22.68 20.89
C SER A 511 38.16 23.74 20.23
N SER A 512 38.76 24.90 19.95
CA SER A 512 38.06 25.98 19.27
C SER A 512 37.66 25.48 17.89
N ALA A 513 36.39 25.64 17.52
CA ALA A 513 35.89 25.32 16.18
C ALA A 513 36.78 25.92 15.06
N LYS A 514 37.47 27.05 15.34
CA LYS A 514 38.47 27.65 14.44
C LYS A 514 39.67 26.73 14.19
N LYS A 515 40.20 26.06 15.22
CA LYS A 515 41.31 25.10 15.08
C LYS A 515 40.87 23.84 14.32
N ASP A 516 39.65 23.37 14.54
CA ASP A 516 39.11 22.22 13.79
C ASP A 516 38.86 22.57 12.31
N ILE A 517 38.38 23.78 12.01
CA ILE A 517 38.26 24.29 10.64
C ILE A 517 39.65 24.46 10.00
N GLN A 518 40.64 25.00 10.71
CA GLN A 518 42.01 25.14 10.22
C GLN A 518 42.66 23.78 9.93
N ARG A 519 42.48 22.78 10.81
CA ARG A 519 42.94 21.41 10.55
C ARG A 519 42.23 20.80 9.33
N LYS A 520 40.91 20.94 9.23
CA LYS A 520 40.16 20.45 8.05
C LYS A 520 40.62 21.12 6.75
N LYS A 521 40.90 22.42 6.77
CA LYS A 521 41.45 23.17 5.62
C LYS A 521 42.86 22.70 5.26
N GLY A 522 43.76 22.59 6.25
CA GLY A 522 45.12 22.09 6.01
C GLY A 522 45.13 20.67 5.45
N VAL A 523 44.28 19.78 5.96
CA VAL A 523 44.11 18.41 5.41
C VAL A 523 43.56 18.44 3.98
N GLN A 524 42.61 19.33 3.67
CA GLN A 524 42.09 19.49 2.31
C GLN A 524 43.14 20.03 1.33
N GLU A 525 43.96 20.99 1.75
CA GLU A 525 45.06 21.54 0.94
C GLU A 525 46.15 20.49 0.68
N LEU A 526 46.55 19.73 1.70
CA LEU A 526 47.46 18.59 1.54
C LEU A 526 46.88 17.52 0.61
N ALA A 527 45.59 17.18 0.73
CA ALA A 527 44.94 16.21 -0.16
C ALA A 527 44.88 16.71 -1.62
N LYS A 528 44.75 18.02 -1.85
CA LYS A 528 44.86 18.61 -3.20
C LYS A 528 46.29 18.53 -3.73
N LEU A 529 47.29 18.87 -2.92
CA LEU A 529 48.70 18.78 -3.30
C LEU A 529 49.11 17.35 -3.64
N VAL A 530 48.72 16.36 -2.83
CA VAL A 530 48.96 14.94 -3.10
C VAL A 530 48.30 14.50 -4.41
N LYS A 531 47.06 14.94 -4.69
CA LYS A 531 46.39 14.67 -5.98
C LYS A 531 47.13 15.28 -7.17
N ILE A 532 47.63 16.51 -7.04
CA ILE A 532 48.41 17.17 -8.09
C ILE A 532 49.72 16.40 -8.34
N ILE A 533 50.43 16.04 -7.28
CA ILE A 533 51.67 15.23 -7.37
C ILE A 533 51.38 13.88 -8.03
N PHE A 534 50.27 13.21 -7.69
CA PHE A 534 49.86 11.95 -8.32
C PHE A 534 49.49 12.07 -9.81
N ILE A 535 49.02 13.25 -10.24
CA ILE A 535 48.74 13.54 -11.65
C ILE A 535 50.05 13.80 -12.43
N TYR A 536 51.07 14.37 -11.80
CA TYR A 536 52.38 14.60 -12.41
C TYR A 536 53.29 13.36 -12.44
N LEU A 537 53.02 12.35 -11.60
CA LEU A 537 53.75 11.07 -11.54
C LEU A 537 53.13 9.96 -12.42
N LYS A 538 52.02 10.24 -13.11
CA LYS A 538 51.43 9.40 -14.16
C LYS A 538 51.68 10.06 -15.50
#